data_AF-A0AAV1TK04-F1
#
_entry.id   AF-A0AAV1TK04-F1
#
_cell.length_a   1.000
_cell.length_b   1.000
_cell.length_c   1.000
_cell.angle_alpha   90.00
_cell.angle_beta   90.00
_cell.angle_gamma   90.00
#
_symmetry.space_group_name_H-M   'P 1'
#
loop_
_entity.id
_entity.type
_entity.pdbx_description
1 polymer ?
#
loop_
_entity_poly.entity_id
_entity_poly.type
_entity_poly.pdbx_seq_one_letter_code
_entity_poly.pdbx_strand_id
1 'polypeptide(L)' 'MDAATATNARINKFDGTNFHTWKFKMQMVLEERDLWEVTSGGIKLKHLATTLEQSTF' A
#
# COMPACT_ATOMS: atom_id res chain seq x y z
N MET A 1 21.76 -8.26 -5.75
CA MET A 1 21.63 -8.49 -4.28
C MET A 1 20.65 -7.43 -3.81
N ASP A 2 19.37 -7.68 -4.06
CA ASP A 2 18.29 -6.73 -3.82
C ASP A 2 17.85 -6.86 -2.37
N ALA A 3 18.66 -6.31 -1.47
CA ALA A 3 18.19 -5.94 -0.15
C ALA A 3 17.32 -4.71 -0.34
N ALA A 4 16.07 -4.91 -0.78
CA ALA A 4 15.00 -3.97 -0.52
C ALA A 4 15.03 -3.75 0.99
N THR A 5 15.67 -2.65 1.38
CA THR A 5 15.73 -2.21 2.76
C THR A 5 14.33 -1.74 3.03
N ALA A 6 13.42 -2.68 3.32
CA ALA A 6 12.08 -2.37 3.76
C ALA A 6 12.28 -1.38 4.89
N THR A 7 11.79 -0.16 4.71
CA THR A 7 11.93 0.86 5.72
C THR A 7 11.08 0.35 6.88
N ASN A 8 11.68 -0.43 7.79
CA ASN A 8 11.14 -0.79 9.10
C ASN A 8 11.15 0.47 9.98
N ALA A 9 10.72 1.61 9.42
CA ALA A 9 10.34 2.77 10.16
C ALA A 9 9.28 2.29 11.13
N ARG A 10 9.65 2.24 12.41
CA ARG A 10 8.70 2.04 13.51
C ARG A 10 7.67 3.15 13.38
N ILE A 11 6.55 2.86 12.71
CA ILE A 11 5.43 3.78 12.65
C ILE A 11 4.85 3.79 14.05
N ASN A 12 4.90 4.95 14.70
CA ASN A 12 4.21 5.12 15.97
C ASN A 12 2.73 4.84 15.77
N LYS A 13 2.09 4.11 16.68
CA LYS A 13 0.65 3.88 16.60
C LYS A 13 -0.08 5.22 16.58
N PHE A 14 -1.16 5.32 15.80
CA PHE A 14 -2.01 6.50 15.82
C PHE A 14 -2.65 6.68 17.19
N ASP A 15 -2.52 7.88 17.76
CA ASP A 15 -3.01 8.22 19.12
C ASP A 15 -3.96 9.43 19.14
N GLY A 16 -4.31 9.97 17.97
CA GLY A 16 -5.14 11.17 17.83
C GLY A 16 -4.36 12.49 17.78
N THR A 17 -3.12 12.52 18.28
CA THR A 17 -2.27 13.73 18.28
C THR A 17 -1.25 13.74 17.15
N ASN A 18 -0.90 12.56 16.64
CA ASN A 18 0.18 12.38 15.68
C ASN A 18 -0.27 12.20 14.22
N PHE A 19 -1.45 12.73 13.85
CA PHE A 19 -2.10 12.45 12.57
C PHE A 19 -1.21 12.70 11.34
N HIS A 20 -0.58 13.88 11.22
CA HIS A 20 0.22 14.22 10.04
C HIS A 20 1.42 13.29 9.87
N THR A 21 2.16 13.06 10.94
CA THR A 21 3.33 12.17 10.94
C THR A 21 2.93 10.72 10.70
N TRP A 22 1.84 10.27 11.33
CA TRP A 22 1.32 8.92 11.15
C TRP A 22 0.87 8.68 9.71
N LYS A 23 0.05 9.59 9.16
CA LYS A 23 -0.47 9.50 7.79
C LYS A 23 0.66 9.40 6.77
N PHE A 24 1.65 10.28 6.86
CA PHE A 24 2.78 10.30 5.92
C PHE A 24 3.59 9.00 5.98
N LYS A 25 3.94 8.54 7.18
CA LYS A 25 4.71 7.29 7.36
C LYS A 25 3.92 6.05 6.93
N MET A 26 2.62 6.01 7.25
CA MET A 26 1.75 4.90 6.86
C MET A 26 1.60 4.84 5.34
N GLN A 27 1.40 5.98 4.67
CA GLN A 27 1.38 6.04 3.20
C GLN A 27 2.69 5.50 2.61
N MET A 28 3.85 5.95 3.07
CA MET A 28 5.14 5.46 2.56
C MET A 28 5.29 3.94 2.71
N VAL A 29 4.95 3.37 3.87
CA VAL A 29 5.04 1.92 4.09
C VAL A 29 4.06 1.15 3.21
N LEU A 30 2.87 1.69 2.95
CA LEU A 30 1.90 1.07 2.06
C LEU A 30 2.33 1.18 0.59
N GLU A 31 2.97 2.27 0.19
CA GLU A 31 3.56 2.44 -1.15
C GLU A 31 4.74 1.49 -1.37
N GLU A 32 5.66 1.35 -0.40
CA GLU A 32 6.79 0.40 -0.45
C GLU A 32 6.36 -1.07 -0.56
N ARG A 33 5.11 -1.38 -0.18
CA ARG A 33 4.55 -2.74 -0.17
C ARG A 33 3.53 -2.97 -1.27
N ASP A 34 3.33 -2.01 -2.18
CA ASP A 34 2.31 -2.05 -3.23
C ASP A 34 0.87 -2.24 -2.68
N LEU A 35 0.60 -1.76 -1.46
CA LEU A 35 -0.69 -1.84 -0.77
C LEU A 35 -1.46 -0.52 -0.75
N TRP A 36 -0.80 0.58 -1.13
CA TRP A 36 -1.42 1.91 -1.08
C TRP A 36 -2.65 2.03 -1.98
N GLU A 37 -2.61 1.48 -3.20
CA GLU A 37 -3.75 1.57 -4.13
C GLU A 37 -5.00 0.84 -3.62
N VAL A 38 -4.81 -0.27 -2.88
CA VAL A 38 -5.91 -1.04 -2.27
C VAL A 38 -6.53 -0.28 -1.11
N THR A 39 -5.70 0.32 -0.26
CA THR A 39 -6.11 1.00 0.98
C THR A 39 -6.64 2.42 0.75
N SER A 40 -6.11 3.13 -0.25
CA SER A 40 -6.56 4.47 -0.63
C SER A 40 -7.91 4.50 -1.35
N GLY A 41 -8.51 3.32 -1.61
CA GLY A 41 -9.74 3.20 -2.40
C GLY A 41 -9.53 3.53 -3.89
N GLY A 42 -8.28 3.74 -4.30
CA GLY A 42 -7.87 4.07 -5.65
C GLY A 42 -7.71 2.84 -6.54
N ILE A 43 -8.54 1.79 -6.34
CA ILE A 43 -8.56 0.64 -7.24
C ILE A 43 -9.03 1.14 -8.62
N LYS A 44 -8.09 1.56 -9.46
CA LYS A 44 -8.22 1.38 -10.90
C LYS A 44 -8.21 -0.13 -11.09
N LEU A 45 -9.41 -0.69 -11.19
CA LEU A 45 -9.74 -2.08 -11.51
C LEU A 45 -9.20 -2.47 -12.91
N LYS A 46 -7.90 -2.30 -13.16
CA LYS A 46 -7.26 -2.61 -14.43
C LYS A 46 -6.63 -3.99 -14.44
N HIS A 47 -6.26 -4.52 -13.27
CA HIS A 47 -5.70 -5.86 -13.14
C HIS A 47 -6.73 -6.96 -12.83
N LEU A 48 -7.91 -6.62 -12.30
CA LEU A 48 -8.98 -7.61 -12.07
C LEU A 48 -9.77 -7.94 -13.36
N ALA A 49 -9.68 -7.10 -14.40
CA ALA A 49 -10.29 -7.38 -15.70
C ALA A 49 -9.47 -8.36 -16.56
N THR A 50 -8.18 -8.58 -16.28
CA THR A 50 -7.32 -9.43 -17.11
C THR A 50 -7.40 -10.91 -16.73
N THR A 51 -7.70 -11.24 -15.47
CA THR A 51 -7.80 -12.63 -15.01
C THR A 51 -9.18 -13.25 -15.26
N LEU A 52 -10.25 -12.44 -15.30
CA LEU A 52 -11.60 -12.96 -15.56
C LEU A 52 -11.79 -13.39 -17.03
N GLU A 53 -11.11 -12.73 -17.97
CA GLU A 53 -11.14 -13.07 -19.40
C GLU A 53 -10.25 -14.27 -19.78
N GLN A 54 -9.41 -14.77 -18.86
CA GLN A 54 -8.55 -15.95 -19.11
C GLN A 54 -9.11 -17.27 -18.57
N SER A 55 -10.25 -17.23 -17.87
CA SER A 55 -10.96 -18.44 -17.39
C SER A 55 -12.21 -18.78 -18.21
N THR A 56 -12.37 -18.18 -19.38
CA THR A 56 -13.38 -18.60 -20.37
C THR A 56 -12.68 -19.00 -21.66
N PHE A 57 -12.05 -20.17 -21.65
CA PHE A 57 -11.76 -20.98 -22.83
C PHE A 57 -11.76 -22.45 -22.46
#